data_AF-A0A1F9E4U4-F1
#
_entry.id   AF-A0A1F9E4U4-F1
#
_cell.length_a   1.000
_cell.length_b   1.000
_cell.length_c   1.000
_cell.angle_alpha   90.00
_cell.angle_beta   90.00
_cell.angle_gamma   90.00
#
_symmetry.space_group_name_H-M   'P 1'
#
loop_
_entity.id
_entity.type
_entity.pdbx_description
1 polymer ?
#
loop_
_entity_poly.entity_id
_entity_poly.type
_entity_poly.pdbx_seq_one_letter_code
_entity_poly.pdbx_strand_id
1 'polypeptide(L)'
;MPKRVLFLWLLIVIGVFRGMLWETPVGFPSAGKKSVLQEQREKFSIFLEHFPRGGVLKALILGSKEGISKKEYQEFIRSGLIHVLVISGQNVGLLLLCVTWLFYIIFLRFEFMLLYFNIQKILIGFLGCLIFVFYFFSGAAIPILRASIMAGCFLMALFASRPKNGVYSICWALALILNFIPSSLKDPSFQLSFAAIVGLMGLTVLFPTRSMKFFFVLSPLAAMVMTAPIIAYHFHRLSLISLISNMVVVPYVSFILLPASFIITGAYFIWEPLAGFFMIPFYYLANLFMWAAHVFGSFSWSSVYVSWPNFFQIFLYYGFLFFIFYFVCQKAYQKAFLNFLIMLLMLNVYGFGKDFMRRHDPHLRISFLDVGQGDSSVIEFPRGKTMLIDAGGIWGAFDPGEKMVAPFLWKQGIRHIDYLVLSHSDFDHIEGFKFILEHFWVGEIWLSQWESHTQMFYEILSVAEQKQIPCYLLSQNTKSLIINGAEIRFLNPTTPFERVSSNNRALVLKITHQTVSVLFTGDIEKSIEEKLLEQDLKSTVLKVPHHGSKTSSSYAFLKAVSPTLAVMSLGYRNRYHFPHAQVLKRYERLHIPLWRTDQQGTLCIKY
;
A
#
# COMPACT_ATOMS: atom_id res chain seq x y z
N MET A 1 36.97 -28.52 7.60
CA MET A 1 37.70 -27.42 6.93
C MET A 1 38.70 -26.83 7.92
N PRO A 2 39.90 -26.40 7.51
CA PRO A 2 40.74 -25.58 8.38
C PRO A 2 40.00 -24.25 8.61
N LYS A 3 39.83 -23.84 9.87
CA LYS A 3 39.08 -22.63 10.30
C LYS A 3 39.49 -21.37 9.52
N ARG A 4 40.71 -21.33 8.98
CA ARG A 4 41.27 -20.23 8.18
C ARG A 4 40.60 -20.04 6.81
N VAL A 5 40.16 -21.10 6.14
CA VAL A 5 39.53 -20.98 4.80
C VAL A 5 38.10 -20.44 4.92
N LEU A 6 37.34 -20.92 5.92
CA LEU A 6 36.01 -20.39 6.22
C LEU A 6 36.06 -18.92 6.66
N PHE A 7 37.09 -18.54 7.42
CA PHE A 7 37.33 -17.16 7.86
C PHE A 7 37.74 -16.24 6.69
N LEU A 8 38.62 -16.68 5.79
CA LEU A 8 38.97 -15.92 4.59
C LEU A 8 37.77 -15.74 3.65
N TRP A 9 36.96 -16.79 3.47
CA TRP A 9 35.74 -16.69 2.66
C TRP A 9 34.70 -15.77 3.31
N LEU A 10 34.51 -15.83 4.63
CA LEU A 10 33.68 -14.87 5.35
C LEU A 10 34.18 -13.44 5.18
N LEU A 11 35.50 -13.20 5.24
CA LEU A 11 36.09 -11.88 5.05
C LEU A 11 35.94 -11.37 3.60
N ILE A 12 36.03 -12.25 2.60
CA ILE A 12 35.79 -11.90 1.20
C ILE A 12 34.31 -11.59 0.98
N VAL A 13 33.40 -12.41 1.51
CA VAL A 13 31.96 -12.14 1.45
C VAL A 13 31.63 -10.86 2.20
N ILE A 14 32.15 -10.64 3.41
CA ILE A 14 31.98 -9.41 4.18
C ILE A 14 32.53 -8.22 3.39
N GLY A 15 33.72 -8.32 2.79
CA GLY A 15 34.34 -7.25 2.01
C GLY A 15 33.56 -6.89 0.74
N VAL A 16 33.08 -7.89 0.01
CA VAL A 16 32.22 -7.72 -1.18
C VAL A 16 30.88 -7.10 -0.79
N PHE A 17 30.25 -7.56 0.29
CA PHE A 17 28.99 -6.99 0.78
C PHE A 17 29.16 -5.57 1.34
N ARG A 18 30.28 -5.26 2.01
CA ARG A 18 30.56 -3.90 2.52
C ARG A 18 30.82 -2.89 1.40
N GLY A 19 31.52 -3.31 0.33
CA GLY A 19 31.71 -2.50 -0.87
C GLY A 19 30.39 -2.26 -1.62
N MET A 20 29.56 -3.30 -1.76
CA MET A 20 28.27 -3.20 -2.47
C MET A 20 27.24 -2.33 -1.75
N LEU A 21 27.19 -2.36 -0.41
CA LEU A 21 26.20 -1.58 0.35
C LEU A 21 26.55 -0.10 0.45
N TRP A 22 27.83 0.26 0.27
CA TRP A 22 28.27 1.66 0.27
C TRP A 22 28.25 2.27 -1.13
N GLU A 23 28.40 1.46 -2.19
CA GLU A 23 28.37 1.91 -3.60
C GLU A 23 27.00 1.82 -4.29
N THR A 24 25.95 1.33 -3.63
CA THR A 24 24.58 1.51 -4.12
C THR A 24 23.85 2.57 -3.30
N PRO A 25 23.95 3.86 -3.67
CA PRO A 25 22.87 4.77 -3.38
C PRO A 25 21.59 4.18 -3.96
N VAL A 26 20.52 4.23 -3.19
CA VAL A 26 19.15 4.13 -3.68
C VAL A 26 18.90 5.35 -4.56
N GLY A 27 19.38 5.28 -5.80
CA GLY A 27 19.41 6.35 -6.76
C GLY A 27 20.22 5.87 -7.95
N PHE A 28 19.65 5.96 -9.15
CA PHE A 28 20.28 5.63 -10.43
C PHE A 28 21.80 5.87 -10.38
N PRO A 29 22.65 4.87 -10.68
CA PRO A 29 24.09 5.10 -10.70
C PRO A 29 24.37 6.19 -11.73
N SER A 30 24.94 7.29 -11.25
CA SER A 30 25.47 8.39 -12.05
C SER A 30 26.45 7.83 -13.07
N ALA A 31 26.12 7.95 -14.36
CA ALA A 31 27.02 7.96 -15.53
C ALA A 31 28.33 7.12 -15.46
N GLY A 32 28.29 5.94 -14.84
CA GLY A 32 29.35 4.94 -14.86
C GLY A 32 29.00 3.86 -15.89
N LYS A 33 30.02 3.26 -16.53
CA LYS A 33 29.84 2.16 -17.48
C LYS A 33 28.91 1.10 -16.88
N LYS A 34 27.73 0.93 -17.49
CA LYS A 34 26.78 -0.13 -17.13
C LYS A 34 27.51 -1.47 -17.15
N SER A 35 27.27 -2.33 -16.16
CA SER A 35 27.85 -3.66 -16.19
C SER A 35 27.29 -4.45 -17.38
N VAL A 36 28.06 -5.40 -17.92
CA VAL A 36 27.62 -6.24 -19.06
C VAL A 36 26.27 -6.91 -18.76
N LEU A 37 26.05 -7.34 -17.51
CA LEU A 37 24.78 -7.92 -17.05
C LEU A 37 23.62 -6.93 -17.09
N GLN A 38 23.85 -5.65 -16.75
CA GLN A 38 22.81 -4.61 -16.82
C GLN A 38 22.44 -4.28 -18.26
N GLU A 39 23.42 -4.20 -19.17
CA GLU A 39 23.18 -3.96 -20.59
C GLU A 39 22.37 -5.11 -21.21
N GLN A 40 22.73 -6.36 -20.91
CA GLN A 40 21.98 -7.53 -21.37
C GLN A 40 20.57 -7.59 -20.79
N ARG A 41 20.39 -7.22 -19.52
CA ARG A 41 19.06 -7.10 -18.90
C ARG A 41 18.19 -6.07 -19.61
N GLU A 42 18.76 -4.93 -20.02
CA GLU A 42 18.03 -3.87 -20.73
C GLU A 42 17.61 -4.32 -22.14
N LYS A 43 18.51 -4.97 -22.88
CA LYS A 43 18.18 -5.58 -24.19
C LYS A 43 17.08 -6.63 -24.07
N PHE A 44 17.17 -7.51 -23.08
CA PHE A 44 16.15 -8.52 -22.84
C PHE A 44 14.82 -7.90 -22.38
N SER A 45 14.86 -6.82 -21.58
CA SER A 45 13.67 -6.04 -21.21
C SER A 45 12.98 -5.49 -22.46
N ILE A 46 13.72 -4.90 -23.40
CA ILE A 46 13.18 -4.41 -24.68
C ILE A 46 12.58 -5.56 -25.50
N PHE A 47 13.27 -6.70 -25.60
CA PHE A 47 12.74 -7.89 -26.27
C PHE A 47 11.37 -8.31 -25.72
N LEU A 48 11.19 -8.29 -24.40
CA LEU A 48 9.90 -8.63 -23.76
C LEU A 48 8.78 -7.61 -24.06
N GLU A 49 9.08 -6.34 -24.36
CA GLU A 49 8.06 -5.33 -24.72
C GLU A 49 7.42 -5.56 -26.08
N HIS A 50 8.13 -6.22 -26.98
CA HIS A 50 7.63 -6.51 -28.32
C HIS A 50 6.46 -7.51 -28.31
N PHE A 51 6.27 -8.23 -27.20
CA PHE A 51 5.17 -9.16 -27.03
C PHE A 51 3.95 -8.49 -26.37
N PRO A 52 2.72 -8.89 -26.74
CA PRO A 52 1.53 -8.41 -26.08
C PRO A 52 1.61 -8.63 -24.56
N ARG A 53 1.24 -7.60 -23.78
CA ARG A 53 1.35 -7.58 -22.31
C ARG A 53 2.79 -7.69 -21.78
N GLY A 54 3.74 -7.11 -22.52
CA GLY A 54 5.17 -7.05 -22.14
C GLY A 54 5.44 -6.60 -20.71
N GLY A 55 4.63 -5.70 -20.12
CA GLY A 55 4.76 -5.28 -18.73
C GLY A 55 4.61 -6.42 -17.71
N VAL A 56 3.63 -7.32 -17.89
CA VAL A 56 3.43 -8.47 -16.99
C VAL A 56 4.54 -9.52 -17.20
N LEU A 57 4.96 -9.72 -18.45
CA LEU A 57 6.08 -10.63 -18.77
C LEU A 57 7.38 -10.13 -18.13
N LYS A 58 7.66 -8.83 -18.21
CA LYS A 58 8.77 -8.19 -17.49
C LYS A 58 8.68 -8.36 -15.99
N ALA A 59 7.50 -8.24 -15.40
CA ALA A 59 7.31 -8.43 -13.97
C ALA A 59 7.66 -9.86 -13.54
N LEU A 60 7.19 -10.85 -14.29
CA LEU A 60 7.41 -12.27 -14.00
C LEU A 60 8.87 -12.70 -14.20
N ILE A 61 9.52 -12.24 -15.27
CA ILE A 61 10.87 -12.69 -15.64
C ILE A 61 11.96 -11.81 -15.01
N LEU A 62 11.78 -10.49 -15.05
CA LEU A 62 12.79 -9.49 -14.65
C LEU A 62 12.46 -8.76 -13.35
N GLY A 63 11.25 -8.93 -12.80
CA GLY A 63 10.84 -8.28 -11.56
C GLY A 63 10.53 -6.79 -11.72
N SER A 64 10.45 -6.29 -12.95
CA SER A 64 10.10 -4.89 -13.23
C SER A 64 8.59 -4.72 -13.24
N LYS A 65 8.08 -3.73 -12.48
CA LYS A 65 6.65 -3.37 -12.47
C LYS A 65 6.26 -2.41 -13.60
N GLU A 66 7.22 -2.03 -14.43
CA GLU A 66 7.00 -1.10 -15.54
C GLU A 66 6.06 -1.70 -16.58
N GLY A 67 5.10 -0.91 -17.05
CA GLY A 67 4.14 -1.30 -18.08
C GLY A 67 2.92 -2.11 -17.59
N ILE A 68 2.77 -2.33 -16.28
CA ILE A 68 1.55 -2.92 -15.70
C ILE A 68 0.49 -1.83 -15.51
N SER A 69 -0.72 -2.02 -16.06
CA SER A 69 -1.80 -1.05 -15.90
C SER A 69 -2.31 -1.00 -14.45
N LYS A 70 -2.88 0.15 -14.04
CA LYS A 70 -3.49 0.30 -12.70
C LYS A 70 -4.58 -0.75 -12.46
N LYS A 71 -5.36 -1.09 -13.49
CA LYS A 71 -6.44 -2.09 -13.41
C LYS A 71 -5.89 -3.49 -13.11
N GLU A 72 -4.89 -3.93 -13.88
CA GLU A 72 -4.23 -5.23 -13.65
C GLU A 72 -3.62 -5.28 -12.24
N TYR A 73 -2.94 -4.21 -11.82
CA TYR A 73 -2.34 -4.14 -10.49
C TYR A 73 -3.39 -4.31 -9.36
N GLN A 74 -4.57 -3.69 -9.52
CA GLN A 74 -5.67 -3.83 -8.56
C GLN A 74 -6.28 -5.24 -8.57
N GLU A 75 -6.35 -5.91 -9.72
CA GLU A 75 -6.80 -7.30 -9.82
C GLU A 75 -5.85 -8.27 -9.10
N PHE A 76 -4.52 -8.05 -9.20
CA PHE A 76 -3.53 -8.81 -8.42
C PHE A 76 -3.62 -8.57 -6.92
N ILE A 77 -3.94 -7.35 -6.48
CA ILE A 77 -4.17 -7.05 -5.06
C ILE A 77 -5.45 -7.76 -4.58
N ARG A 78 -6.55 -7.66 -5.32
CA ARG A 78 -7.85 -8.27 -4.98
C ARG A 78 -7.78 -9.78 -4.87
N SER A 79 -7.13 -10.42 -5.84
CA SER A 79 -6.92 -11.88 -5.88
C SER A 79 -5.89 -12.39 -4.86
N GLY A 80 -5.15 -11.49 -4.20
CA GLY A 80 -4.09 -11.86 -3.26
C GLY A 80 -2.79 -12.33 -3.93
N LEU A 81 -2.68 -12.24 -5.26
CA LEU A 81 -1.57 -12.77 -6.06
C LEU A 81 -0.45 -11.74 -6.32
N ILE A 82 -0.55 -10.54 -5.73
CA ILE A 82 0.46 -9.48 -5.90
C ILE A 82 1.89 -9.91 -5.52
N HIS A 83 2.02 -10.81 -4.55
CA HIS A 83 3.30 -11.36 -4.13
C HIS A 83 3.92 -12.34 -5.14
N VAL A 84 3.12 -12.87 -6.08
CA VAL A 84 3.56 -13.75 -7.17
C VAL A 84 4.06 -12.93 -8.36
N LEU A 85 3.46 -11.76 -8.58
CA LEU A 85 3.84 -10.83 -9.64
C LEU A 85 5.23 -10.20 -9.43
N VAL A 86 5.68 -10.12 -8.17
CA VAL A 86 7.00 -9.58 -7.80
C VAL A 86 7.97 -10.74 -7.59
N ILE A 87 9.17 -10.66 -8.16
CA ILE A 87 10.21 -11.66 -7.91
C ILE A 87 10.49 -11.75 -6.41
N SER A 88 10.24 -12.94 -5.85
CA SER A 88 10.29 -13.19 -4.40
C SER A 88 11.32 -14.27 -4.08
N GLY A 89 11.48 -14.57 -2.78
CA GLY A 89 12.36 -15.66 -2.35
C GLY A 89 11.93 -17.05 -2.82
N GLN A 90 10.66 -17.21 -3.19
CA GLN A 90 10.17 -18.42 -3.84
C GLN A 90 10.88 -18.68 -5.17
N ASN A 91 11.19 -17.63 -5.92
CA ASN A 91 11.87 -17.77 -7.20
C ASN A 91 13.32 -18.24 -7.03
N VAL A 92 14.01 -17.73 -6.00
CA VAL A 92 15.34 -18.22 -5.61
C VAL A 92 15.27 -19.69 -5.17
N GLY A 93 14.32 -20.03 -4.30
CA GLY A 93 14.16 -21.41 -3.81
C GLY A 93 13.86 -22.41 -4.92
N LEU A 94 12.98 -22.05 -5.86
CA LEU A 94 12.66 -22.92 -6.99
C LEU A 94 13.83 -23.02 -7.98
N LEU A 95 14.51 -21.93 -8.29
CA LEU A 95 15.71 -21.95 -9.14
C LEU A 95 16.73 -22.96 -8.59
N LEU A 96 17.00 -22.89 -7.29
CA LEU A 96 17.89 -23.83 -6.60
C LEU A 96 17.41 -25.27 -6.71
N LEU A 97 16.11 -25.51 -6.55
CA LEU A 97 15.52 -26.86 -6.65
C LEU A 97 15.62 -27.42 -8.08
N CYS A 98 15.22 -26.66 -9.09
CA CYS A 98 15.28 -27.07 -10.50
C CYS A 98 16.72 -27.37 -10.93
N VAL A 99 17.66 -26.50 -10.57
CA VAL A 99 19.07 -26.69 -10.90
C VAL A 99 19.67 -27.86 -10.13
N THR A 100 19.34 -28.03 -8.85
CA THR A 100 19.76 -29.20 -8.08
C THR A 100 19.26 -30.50 -8.72
N TRP A 101 17.99 -30.55 -9.13
CA TRP A 101 17.39 -31.71 -9.76
C TRP A 101 18.06 -32.03 -11.11
N LEU A 102 18.25 -31.03 -11.97
CA LEU A 102 18.96 -31.17 -13.24
C LEU A 102 20.40 -31.64 -13.05
N PHE A 103 21.10 -31.06 -12.07
CA PHE A 103 22.46 -31.41 -11.72
C PHE A 103 22.55 -32.89 -11.31
N TYR A 104 21.65 -33.37 -10.45
CA TYR A 104 21.63 -34.79 -10.09
C TYR A 104 21.30 -35.68 -11.29
N ILE A 105 20.35 -35.33 -12.16
CA ILE A 105 20.04 -36.14 -13.35
C ILE A 105 21.26 -36.30 -14.27
N ILE A 106 22.03 -35.24 -14.45
CA ILE A 106 23.21 -35.25 -15.33
C ILE A 106 24.36 -36.01 -14.65
N PHE A 107 24.71 -35.63 -13.42
CA PHE A 107 25.90 -36.15 -12.76
C PHE A 107 25.74 -37.58 -12.22
N LEU A 108 24.51 -38.02 -11.91
CA LEU A 108 24.26 -39.42 -11.54
C LEU A 108 24.42 -40.39 -12.72
N ARG A 109 24.50 -39.90 -13.96
CA ARG A 109 24.77 -40.75 -15.14
C ARG A 109 26.25 -41.05 -15.35
N PHE A 110 27.15 -40.30 -14.70
CA PHE A 110 28.59 -40.44 -14.86
C PHE A 110 29.22 -41.02 -13.60
N GLU A 111 29.38 -42.35 -13.57
CA GLU A 111 29.96 -43.10 -12.45
C GLU A 111 31.33 -42.57 -12.02
N PHE A 112 32.16 -42.17 -13.00
CA PHE A 112 33.46 -41.54 -12.76
C PHE A 112 33.36 -40.29 -11.86
N MET A 113 32.35 -39.44 -12.03
CA MET A 113 32.24 -38.22 -11.23
C MET A 113 31.78 -38.49 -9.80
N LEU A 114 31.01 -39.54 -9.58
CA LEU A 114 30.54 -39.95 -8.24
C LEU A 114 31.68 -40.49 -7.36
N LEU A 115 32.67 -41.14 -7.98
CA LEU A 115 33.79 -41.77 -7.28
C LEU A 115 34.92 -40.79 -6.93
N TYR A 116 35.20 -39.81 -7.80
CA TYR A 116 36.37 -38.92 -7.65
C TYR A 116 36.05 -37.56 -7.02
N PHE A 117 34.81 -37.10 -7.08
CA PHE A 117 34.45 -35.76 -6.64
C PHE A 117 33.37 -35.76 -5.55
N ASN A 118 33.48 -34.82 -4.61
CA ASN A 118 32.37 -34.53 -3.69
C ASN A 118 31.30 -33.70 -4.42
N ILE A 119 30.43 -34.40 -5.15
CA ILE A 119 29.36 -33.82 -5.97
C ILE A 119 28.50 -32.84 -5.18
N GLN A 120 28.23 -33.12 -3.90
CA GLN A 120 27.46 -32.23 -3.03
C GLN A 120 28.15 -30.87 -2.83
N LYS A 121 29.46 -30.85 -2.60
CA LYS A 121 30.22 -29.59 -2.43
C LYS A 121 30.34 -28.79 -3.73
N ILE A 122 30.52 -29.48 -4.86
CA ILE A 122 30.53 -28.85 -6.18
C ILE A 122 29.18 -28.20 -6.46
N LEU A 123 28.09 -28.93 -6.24
CA LEU A 123 26.73 -28.41 -6.38
C LEU A 123 26.53 -27.17 -5.50
N ILE A 124 26.90 -27.23 -4.21
CA ILE A 124 26.74 -26.08 -3.31
C ILE A 124 27.51 -24.85 -3.82
N GLY A 125 28.75 -25.02 -4.30
CA GLY A 125 29.52 -23.93 -4.89
C GLY A 125 28.84 -23.34 -6.14
N PHE A 126 28.37 -24.21 -7.03
CA PHE A 126 27.64 -23.81 -8.24
C PHE A 126 26.35 -23.05 -7.91
N LEU A 127 25.54 -23.56 -6.98
CA LEU A 127 24.32 -22.91 -6.52
C LEU A 127 24.61 -21.55 -5.88
N GLY A 128 25.70 -21.43 -5.11
CA GLY A 128 26.15 -20.15 -4.55
C GLY A 128 26.44 -19.10 -5.63
N CYS A 129 27.18 -19.47 -6.67
CA CYS A 129 27.45 -18.60 -7.82
C CYS A 129 26.15 -18.25 -8.57
N LEU A 130 25.27 -19.23 -8.77
CA LEU A 130 24.01 -19.02 -9.48
C LEU A 130 23.09 -18.03 -8.77
N ILE A 131 22.99 -18.11 -7.43
CA ILE A 131 22.22 -17.14 -6.62
C ILE A 131 22.74 -15.72 -6.88
N PHE A 132 24.06 -15.53 -6.90
CA PHE A 132 24.67 -14.23 -7.13
C PHE A 132 24.36 -13.70 -8.54
N VAL A 133 24.49 -14.53 -9.57
CA VAL A 133 24.12 -14.16 -10.95
C VAL A 133 22.64 -13.78 -11.04
N PHE A 134 21.76 -14.59 -10.45
CA PHE A 134 20.32 -14.33 -10.44
C PHE A 134 19.97 -13.02 -9.72
N TYR A 135 20.64 -12.70 -8.61
CA TYR A 135 20.46 -11.45 -7.88
C TYR A 135 20.74 -10.22 -8.75
N PHE A 136 21.86 -10.20 -9.49
CA PHE A 136 22.15 -9.06 -10.39
C PHE A 136 21.23 -9.02 -11.61
N PHE A 137 20.93 -10.18 -12.19
CA PHE A 137 20.07 -10.27 -13.37
C PHE A 137 18.64 -9.78 -13.09
N SER A 138 18.12 -10.07 -11.90
CA SER A 138 16.82 -9.60 -11.44
C SER A 138 16.79 -8.13 -11.01
N GLY A 139 17.86 -7.36 -11.28
CA GLY A 139 17.93 -5.93 -10.97
C GLY A 139 18.28 -5.62 -9.52
N ALA A 140 18.97 -6.54 -8.84
CA ALA A 140 19.46 -6.37 -7.47
C ALA A 140 18.36 -6.05 -6.42
N ALA A 141 17.15 -6.56 -6.64
CA ALA A 141 16.00 -6.27 -5.79
C ALA A 141 16.22 -6.75 -4.34
N ILE A 142 15.83 -5.92 -3.35
CA ILE A 142 15.97 -6.22 -1.91
C ILE A 142 15.29 -7.55 -1.51
N PRO A 143 14.09 -7.92 -1.99
CA PRO A 143 13.50 -9.23 -1.71
C PRO A 143 14.41 -10.41 -2.09
N ILE A 144 15.11 -10.30 -3.22
CA ILE A 144 15.98 -11.35 -3.76
C ILE A 144 17.29 -11.38 -2.99
N LEU A 145 17.84 -10.22 -2.60
CA LEU A 145 19.00 -10.15 -1.73
C LEU A 145 18.77 -10.94 -0.44
N ARG A 146 17.62 -10.71 0.22
CA ARG A 146 17.26 -11.41 1.46
C ARG A 146 17.15 -12.92 1.24
N ALA A 147 16.42 -13.34 0.21
CA ALA A 147 16.29 -14.74 -0.14
C ALA A 147 17.62 -15.41 -0.48
N SER A 148 18.52 -14.67 -1.14
CA SER A 148 19.88 -15.09 -1.48
C SER A 148 20.72 -15.30 -0.22
N ILE A 149 20.64 -14.38 0.75
CA ILE A 149 21.31 -14.51 2.06
C ILE A 149 20.75 -15.73 2.83
N MET A 150 19.43 -15.91 2.85
CA MET A 150 18.79 -17.05 3.52
C MET A 150 19.19 -18.39 2.88
N ALA A 151 19.16 -18.47 1.54
CA ALA A 151 19.61 -19.64 0.80
C ALA A 151 21.11 -19.89 1.01
N GLY A 152 21.93 -18.84 1.00
CA GLY A 152 23.37 -18.91 1.29
C GLY A 152 23.66 -19.46 2.69
N CYS A 153 22.94 -19.00 3.72
CA CYS A 153 23.06 -19.54 5.08
C CYS A 153 22.74 -21.04 5.13
N PHE A 154 21.68 -21.46 4.44
CA PHE A 154 21.30 -22.87 4.34
C PHE A 154 22.36 -23.70 3.60
N LEU A 155 22.85 -23.22 2.45
CA LEU A 155 23.90 -23.87 1.67
C LEU A 155 25.22 -23.98 2.46
N MET A 156 25.58 -22.95 3.23
CA MET A 156 26.75 -22.99 4.12
C MET A 156 26.58 -24.01 5.25
N ALA A 157 25.39 -24.13 5.82
CA ALA A 157 25.10 -25.16 6.83
C ALA A 157 25.25 -26.57 6.25
N LEU A 158 24.78 -26.79 5.02
CA LEU A 158 24.98 -28.05 4.29
C LEU A 158 26.46 -28.30 3.99
N PHE A 159 27.20 -27.28 3.54
CA PHE A 159 28.63 -27.37 3.25
C PHE A 159 29.45 -27.71 4.50
N ALA A 160 29.06 -27.16 5.65
CA ALA A 160 29.68 -27.41 6.94
C ALA A 160 29.23 -28.75 7.59
N SER A 161 28.36 -29.52 6.93
CA SER A 161 27.79 -30.79 7.44
C SER A 161 27.18 -30.66 8.85
N ARG A 162 26.58 -29.51 9.14
CA ARG A 162 25.93 -29.23 10.43
C ARG A 162 24.51 -29.82 10.48
N PRO A 163 23.96 -30.11 11.67
CA PRO A 163 22.57 -30.56 11.80
C PRO A 163 21.60 -29.53 11.20
N LYS A 164 20.62 -30.03 10.44
CA LYS A 164 19.63 -29.25 9.68
C LYS A 164 18.57 -28.63 10.62
N ASN A 165 18.95 -27.67 11.45
CA ASN A 165 17.99 -26.91 12.25
C ASN A 165 17.64 -25.59 11.54
N GLY A 166 16.45 -25.55 10.95
CA GLY A 166 15.97 -24.39 10.19
C GLY A 166 15.86 -23.11 11.00
N VAL A 167 15.64 -23.19 12.32
CA VAL A 167 15.52 -22.02 13.20
C VAL A 167 16.85 -21.25 13.25
N TYR A 168 17.97 -21.95 13.43
CA TYR A 168 19.28 -21.30 13.43
C TYR A 168 19.61 -20.64 12.10
N SER A 169 19.24 -21.26 10.97
CA SER A 169 19.45 -20.66 9.65
C SER A 169 18.69 -19.35 9.48
N ILE A 170 17.45 -19.27 10.00
CA ILE A 170 16.66 -18.03 9.98
C ILE A 170 17.25 -16.99 10.92
N CYS A 171 17.62 -17.37 12.16
CA CYS A 171 18.24 -16.44 13.10
C CYS A 171 19.55 -15.85 12.55
N TRP A 172 20.37 -16.68 11.89
CA TRP A 172 21.58 -16.23 11.22
C TRP A 172 21.28 -15.29 10.05
N ALA A 173 20.33 -15.65 9.19
CA ALA A 173 19.93 -14.79 8.08
C ALA A 173 19.37 -13.45 8.58
N LEU A 174 18.56 -13.47 9.64
CA LEU A 174 18.03 -12.29 10.31
C LEU A 174 19.16 -11.40 10.83
N ALA A 175 20.11 -11.97 11.57
CA ALA A 175 21.25 -11.25 12.12
C ALA A 175 22.12 -10.63 11.01
N LEU A 176 22.40 -11.37 9.93
CA LEU A 176 23.18 -10.87 8.80
C LEU A 176 22.44 -9.73 8.09
N ILE A 177 21.17 -9.91 7.73
CA ILE A 177 20.40 -8.89 7.01
C ILE A 177 20.31 -7.60 7.85
N LEU A 178 20.04 -7.69 9.15
CA LEU A 178 19.93 -6.51 10.01
C LEU A 178 21.28 -5.85 10.31
N ASN A 179 22.38 -6.60 10.30
CA ASN A 179 23.72 -6.04 10.45
C ASN A 179 24.13 -5.20 9.23
N PHE A 180 23.75 -5.66 8.03
CA PHE A 180 24.09 -5.00 6.76
C PHE A 180 23.09 -3.91 6.35
N ILE A 181 21.78 -4.13 6.61
CA ILE A 181 20.70 -3.24 6.20
C ILE A 181 19.69 -3.10 7.35
N PRO A 182 20.01 -2.29 8.39
CA PRO A 182 19.16 -2.15 9.58
C PRO A 182 17.79 -1.54 9.25
N SER A 183 17.70 -0.73 8.18
CA SER A 183 16.43 -0.17 7.68
C SER A 183 15.44 -1.24 7.21
N SER A 184 15.89 -2.47 6.92
CA SER A 184 15.04 -3.59 6.50
C SER A 184 13.95 -3.92 7.52
N LEU A 185 14.15 -3.62 8.80
CA LEU A 185 13.14 -3.86 9.84
C LEU A 185 11.82 -3.13 9.57
N LYS A 186 11.87 -1.96 8.92
CA LYS A 186 10.71 -1.14 8.59
C LYS A 186 10.06 -1.50 7.25
N ASP A 187 10.72 -2.32 6.42
CA ASP A 187 10.19 -2.74 5.11
C ASP A 187 9.08 -3.80 5.30
N PRO A 188 7.85 -3.55 4.82
CA PRO A 188 6.76 -4.54 4.88
C PRO A 188 7.16 -5.89 4.27
N SER A 189 7.92 -5.88 3.18
CA SER A 189 8.32 -7.10 2.47
C SER A 189 9.24 -7.99 3.34
N PHE A 190 10.05 -7.38 4.20
CA PHE A 190 10.89 -8.09 5.17
C PHE A 190 10.02 -8.77 6.21
N GLN A 191 9.12 -7.99 6.83
CA GLN A 191 8.23 -8.45 7.90
C GLN A 191 7.35 -9.61 7.42
N LEU A 192 6.75 -9.48 6.23
CA LEU A 192 5.91 -10.51 5.62
C LEU A 192 6.68 -11.81 5.32
N SER A 193 7.92 -11.71 4.83
CA SER A 193 8.73 -12.89 4.49
C SER A 193 9.07 -13.72 5.73
N PHE A 194 9.53 -13.07 6.80
CA PHE A 194 9.85 -13.76 8.05
C PHE A 194 8.60 -14.30 8.76
N ALA A 195 7.51 -13.52 8.77
CA ALA A 195 6.22 -13.96 9.30
C ALA A 195 5.72 -15.23 8.58
N ALA A 196 5.70 -15.23 7.24
CA ALA A 196 5.30 -16.40 6.47
C ALA A 196 6.13 -17.65 6.84
N ILE A 197 7.46 -17.51 6.95
CA ILE A 197 8.34 -18.63 7.27
C ILE A 197 8.09 -19.16 8.69
N VAL A 198 7.88 -18.28 9.68
CA VAL A 198 7.51 -18.70 11.05
C VAL A 198 6.19 -19.47 11.03
N GLY A 199 5.20 -19.02 10.27
CA GLY A 199 3.93 -19.76 10.08
C GLY A 199 4.14 -21.15 9.48
N LEU A 200 4.94 -21.25 8.42
CA LEU A 200 5.28 -22.53 7.77
C LEU A 200 6.04 -23.49 8.70
N MET A 201 6.97 -22.97 9.51
CA MET A 201 7.68 -23.78 10.51
C MET A 201 6.76 -24.24 11.65
N GLY A 202 5.85 -23.39 12.11
CA GLY A 202 4.83 -23.80 13.08
C GLY A 202 4.01 -24.98 12.57
N LEU A 203 3.64 -24.97 11.28
CA LEU A 203 2.90 -26.05 10.65
C LEU A 203 3.66 -27.40 10.68
N THR A 204 4.98 -27.39 10.43
CA THR A 204 5.79 -28.63 10.46
C THR A 204 5.97 -29.18 11.87
N VAL A 205 5.98 -28.32 12.89
CA VAL A 205 6.03 -28.74 14.30
C VAL A 205 4.69 -29.34 14.75
N LEU A 206 3.57 -28.75 14.35
CA LEU A 206 2.23 -29.25 14.70
C LEU A 206 1.92 -30.60 14.06
N PHE A 207 2.43 -30.85 12.84
CA PHE A 207 2.05 -32.01 12.03
C PHE A 207 3.26 -32.76 11.43
N PRO A 208 4.23 -33.22 12.22
CA PRO A 208 5.53 -33.69 11.74
C PRO A 208 5.46 -34.93 10.83
N THR A 209 4.43 -35.76 10.98
CA THR A 209 4.27 -37.05 10.26
C THR A 209 3.27 -36.99 9.12
N ARG A 210 2.74 -35.80 8.77
CA ARG A 210 1.73 -35.67 7.72
C ARG A 210 2.34 -35.68 6.32
N SER A 211 1.51 -36.01 5.33
CA SER A 211 1.92 -36.11 3.94
C SER A 211 2.24 -34.74 3.33
N MET A 212 3.05 -34.72 2.27
CA MET A 212 3.33 -33.49 1.50
C MET A 212 2.06 -32.83 0.96
N LYS A 213 1.02 -33.62 0.62
CA LYS A 213 -0.30 -33.11 0.19
C LYS A 213 -0.98 -32.28 1.30
N PHE A 214 -0.87 -32.72 2.56
CA PHE A 214 -1.40 -31.99 3.70
C PHE A 214 -0.69 -30.63 3.85
N PHE A 215 0.64 -30.61 3.79
CA PHE A 215 1.41 -29.37 3.87
C PHE A 215 1.12 -28.41 2.71
N PHE A 216 0.95 -28.95 1.50
CA PHE A 216 0.60 -28.16 0.33
C PHE A 216 -0.72 -27.40 0.54
N VAL A 217 -1.75 -28.07 1.06
CA VAL A 217 -3.06 -27.45 1.31
C VAL A 217 -3.03 -26.45 2.47
N LEU A 218 -2.30 -26.74 3.56
CA LEU A 218 -2.30 -25.89 4.76
C LEU A 218 -1.25 -24.77 4.75
N SER A 219 -0.22 -24.86 3.91
CA SER A 219 0.84 -23.85 3.85
C SER A 219 0.37 -22.43 3.53
N PRO A 220 -0.58 -22.20 2.60
CA PRO A 220 -1.06 -20.84 2.31
C PRO A 220 -1.88 -20.30 3.49
N LEU A 221 -2.62 -21.16 4.20
CA LEU A 221 -3.37 -20.76 5.40
C LEU A 221 -2.41 -20.35 6.52
N ALA A 222 -1.37 -21.14 6.79
CA ALA A 222 -0.37 -20.81 7.80
C ALA A 222 0.36 -19.49 7.51
N ALA A 223 0.74 -19.26 6.25
CA ALA A 223 1.32 -18.01 5.82
C ALA A 223 0.34 -16.84 5.93
N MET A 224 -0.92 -17.00 5.51
CA MET A 224 -1.97 -15.99 5.57
C MET A 224 -2.24 -15.56 7.02
N VAL A 225 -2.45 -16.51 7.94
CA VAL A 225 -2.72 -16.22 9.36
C VAL A 225 -1.56 -15.45 10.00
N MET A 226 -0.32 -15.85 9.72
CA MET A 226 0.85 -15.20 10.32
C MET A 226 1.13 -13.81 9.72
N THR A 227 0.78 -13.58 8.45
CA THR A 227 1.02 -12.30 7.75
C THR A 227 -0.14 -11.31 7.84
N ALA A 228 -1.36 -11.77 8.12
CA ALA A 228 -2.57 -10.94 8.07
C ALA A 228 -2.50 -9.62 8.87
N PRO A 229 -2.03 -9.58 10.13
CA PRO A 229 -1.94 -8.32 10.88
C PRO A 229 -0.98 -7.31 10.25
N ILE A 230 0.13 -7.80 9.68
CA ILE A 230 1.14 -6.96 9.01
C ILE A 230 0.57 -6.41 7.71
N ILE A 231 -0.16 -7.24 6.94
CA ILE A 231 -0.83 -6.79 5.72
C ILE A 231 -1.91 -5.75 6.07
N ALA A 232 -2.71 -5.98 7.10
CA ALA A 232 -3.73 -5.05 7.58
C ALA A 232 -3.12 -3.72 8.06
N TYR A 233 -1.95 -3.76 8.70
CA TYR A 233 -1.24 -2.57 9.18
C TYR A 233 -0.69 -1.69 8.05
N HIS A 234 -0.07 -2.28 7.03
CA HIS A 234 0.59 -1.53 5.95
C HIS A 234 -0.28 -1.23 4.75
N PHE A 235 -1.25 -2.10 4.44
CA PHE A 235 -2.01 -2.03 3.20
C PHE A 235 -3.52 -1.85 3.40
N HIS A 236 -4.01 -1.88 4.63
CA HIS A 236 -5.43 -1.68 4.99
C HIS A 236 -6.42 -2.60 4.26
N ARG A 237 -5.93 -3.71 3.71
CA ARG A 237 -6.72 -4.58 2.83
C ARG A 237 -6.29 -6.02 2.98
N LEU A 238 -7.26 -6.91 3.16
CA LEU A 238 -7.04 -8.35 3.22
C LEU A 238 -7.76 -9.02 2.05
N SER A 239 -7.08 -9.87 1.30
CA SER A 239 -7.70 -10.71 0.28
C SER A 239 -8.24 -11.98 0.93
N LEU A 240 -9.56 -12.13 0.95
CA LEU A 240 -10.23 -13.31 1.50
C LEU A 240 -10.08 -14.51 0.57
N ILE A 241 -10.03 -14.27 -0.74
CA ILE A 241 -9.88 -15.32 -1.74
C ILE A 241 -8.43 -15.83 -1.86
N SER A 242 -7.48 -15.14 -1.22
CA SER A 242 -6.04 -15.47 -1.27
C SER A 242 -5.73 -16.92 -0.92
N LEU A 243 -6.47 -17.54 -0.01
CA LEU A 243 -6.28 -18.96 0.32
C LEU A 243 -6.52 -19.85 -0.90
N ILE A 244 -7.66 -19.66 -1.58
CA ILE A 244 -8.07 -20.46 -2.73
C ILE A 244 -7.19 -20.13 -3.95
N SER A 245 -6.98 -18.84 -4.21
CA SER A 245 -6.16 -18.41 -5.34
C SER A 245 -4.72 -18.89 -5.18
N ASN A 246 -4.14 -18.86 -3.98
CA ASN A 246 -2.78 -19.36 -3.75
C ASN A 246 -2.69 -20.87 -3.89
N MET A 247 -3.71 -21.63 -3.49
CA MET A 247 -3.73 -23.09 -3.66
C MET A 247 -3.73 -23.52 -5.14
N VAL A 248 -4.27 -22.69 -6.04
CA VAL A 248 -4.35 -23.01 -7.48
C VAL A 248 -3.20 -22.36 -8.26
N VAL A 249 -2.98 -21.07 -8.05
CA VAL A 249 -2.11 -20.26 -8.88
C VAL A 249 -0.64 -20.37 -8.48
N VAL A 250 -0.32 -20.41 -7.18
CA VAL A 250 1.09 -20.50 -6.74
C VAL A 250 1.77 -21.78 -7.27
N PRO A 251 1.16 -22.97 -7.24
CA PRO A 251 1.73 -24.18 -7.84
C PRO A 251 1.89 -24.06 -9.35
N TYR A 252 0.89 -23.51 -10.05
CA TYR A 252 0.97 -23.27 -11.49
C TYR A 252 2.17 -22.36 -11.83
N VAL A 253 2.32 -21.25 -11.12
CA VAL A 253 3.44 -20.34 -11.34
C VAL A 253 4.77 -20.99 -10.97
N SER A 254 4.81 -21.73 -9.85
CA SER A 254 6.03 -22.39 -9.39
C SER A 254 6.50 -23.50 -10.31
N PHE A 255 5.63 -24.37 -10.79
CA PHE A 255 6.05 -25.59 -11.49
C PHE A 255 5.95 -25.48 -13.01
N ILE A 256 5.28 -24.45 -13.54
CA ILE A 256 5.10 -24.28 -14.98
C ILE A 256 5.67 -22.93 -15.42
N LEU A 257 5.16 -21.82 -14.89
CA LEU A 257 5.48 -20.50 -15.41
C LEU A 257 6.93 -20.09 -15.12
N LEU A 258 7.42 -20.30 -13.90
CA LEU A 258 8.78 -19.92 -13.52
C LEU A 258 9.86 -20.80 -14.18
N PRO A 259 9.72 -22.13 -14.26
CA PRO A 259 10.64 -22.94 -15.05
C PRO A 259 10.68 -22.52 -16.53
N ALA A 260 9.51 -22.22 -17.11
CA ALA A 260 9.44 -21.73 -18.48
C ALA A 260 10.16 -20.37 -18.65
N SER A 261 10.05 -19.45 -17.68
CA SER A 261 10.77 -18.18 -17.74
C SER A 261 12.29 -18.36 -17.66
N PHE A 262 12.78 -19.32 -16.86
CA PHE A 262 14.20 -19.65 -16.83
C PHE A 262 14.68 -20.25 -18.17
N ILE A 263 13.87 -21.10 -18.81
CA ILE A 263 14.19 -21.66 -20.14
C ILE A 263 14.29 -20.54 -21.18
N ILE A 264 13.32 -19.60 -21.20
CA ILE A 264 13.32 -18.46 -22.14
C ILE A 264 14.54 -17.57 -21.91
N THR A 265 14.85 -17.28 -20.65
CA THR A 265 16.02 -16.48 -20.28
C THR A 265 17.30 -17.16 -20.77
N GLY A 266 17.44 -18.47 -20.53
CA GLY A 266 18.59 -19.25 -21.03
C GLY A 266 18.66 -19.30 -22.55
N ALA A 267 17.52 -19.52 -23.22
CA ALA A 267 17.42 -19.54 -24.68
C ALA A 267 17.83 -18.20 -25.30
N TYR A 268 17.45 -17.08 -24.68
CA TYR A 268 17.80 -15.73 -25.15
C TYR A 268 19.31 -15.52 -25.19
N PHE A 269 20.01 -15.95 -24.15
CA PHE A 269 21.47 -15.85 -24.06
C PHE A 269 22.21 -16.78 -25.01
N ILE A 270 21.56 -17.85 -25.49
CA ILE A 270 22.14 -18.76 -26.49
C ILE A 270 21.86 -18.22 -27.90
N TRP A 271 20.59 -17.92 -28.20
CA TRP A 271 20.13 -17.47 -29.51
C TRP A 271 18.76 -16.77 -29.39
N GLU A 272 18.71 -15.45 -29.65
CA GLU A 272 17.48 -14.65 -29.49
C GLU A 272 16.23 -15.22 -30.21
N PRO A 273 16.29 -15.68 -31.49
CA PRO A 273 15.16 -16.34 -32.15
C PRO A 273 14.64 -17.59 -31.43
N LEU A 274 15.51 -18.33 -30.73
CA LEU A 274 15.11 -19.50 -29.93
C LEU A 274 14.24 -19.07 -28.74
N ALA A 275 14.58 -17.95 -28.10
CA ALA A 275 13.71 -17.38 -27.07
C ALA A 275 12.36 -16.96 -27.68
N GLY A 276 12.36 -16.34 -28.86
CA GLY A 276 11.14 -16.00 -29.60
C GLY A 276 10.22 -17.20 -29.81
N PHE A 277 10.77 -18.36 -30.18
CA PHE A 277 10.02 -19.61 -30.31
C PHE A 277 9.36 -20.05 -28.98
N PHE A 278 10.11 -20.02 -27.86
CA PHE A 278 9.56 -20.37 -26.54
C PHE A 278 8.60 -19.32 -25.96
N MET A 279 8.69 -18.07 -26.42
CA MET A 279 7.78 -16.99 -26.00
C MET A 279 6.34 -17.22 -26.46
N ILE A 280 6.12 -17.91 -27.59
CA ILE A 280 4.77 -18.21 -28.11
C ILE A 280 3.94 -19.03 -27.10
N PRO A 281 4.36 -20.24 -26.69
CA PRO A 281 3.62 -21.00 -25.68
C PRO A 281 3.61 -20.30 -24.32
N PHE A 282 4.68 -19.59 -23.96
CA PHE A 282 4.75 -18.85 -22.70
C PHE A 282 3.73 -17.73 -22.61
N TYR A 283 3.44 -17.05 -23.71
CA TYR A 283 2.41 -16.03 -23.78
C TYR A 283 1.02 -16.59 -23.39
N TYR A 284 0.65 -17.78 -23.86
CA TYR A 284 -0.60 -18.42 -23.47
C TYR A 284 -0.61 -18.82 -21.99
N LEU A 285 0.53 -19.28 -21.45
CA LEU A 285 0.66 -19.58 -20.02
C LEU A 285 0.52 -18.32 -19.16
N ALA A 286 1.18 -17.23 -19.54
CA ALA A 286 1.05 -15.95 -18.85
C ALA A 286 -0.38 -15.41 -18.93
N ASN A 287 -1.07 -15.58 -20.06
CA ASN A 287 -2.49 -15.24 -20.21
C ASN A 287 -3.41 -16.05 -19.32
N LEU A 288 -3.15 -17.34 -19.13
CA LEU A 288 -3.90 -18.17 -18.19
C LEU A 288 -3.71 -17.68 -16.74
N PHE A 289 -2.47 -17.33 -16.37
CA PHE A 289 -2.18 -16.72 -15.06
C PHE A 289 -2.95 -15.41 -14.84
N MET A 290 -2.93 -14.51 -15.84
CA MET A 290 -3.65 -13.24 -15.78
C MET A 290 -5.16 -13.43 -15.74
N TRP A 291 -5.69 -14.35 -16.54
CA TRP A 291 -7.10 -14.71 -16.51
C TRP A 291 -7.51 -15.24 -15.13
N ALA A 292 -6.71 -16.11 -14.52
CA ALA A 292 -6.97 -16.59 -13.16
C ALA A 292 -6.98 -15.43 -12.14
N ALA A 293 -6.01 -14.51 -12.23
CA ALA A 293 -5.97 -13.32 -11.37
C ALA A 293 -7.21 -12.43 -11.56
N HIS A 294 -7.65 -12.23 -12.81
CA HIS A 294 -8.86 -11.49 -13.13
C HIS A 294 -10.11 -12.16 -12.54
N VAL A 295 -10.29 -13.47 -12.76
CA VAL A 295 -11.42 -14.24 -12.21
C VAL A 295 -11.48 -14.12 -10.69
N PHE A 296 -10.39 -14.44 -9.98
CA PHE A 296 -10.35 -14.33 -8.52
C PHE A 296 -10.48 -12.88 -8.01
N GLY A 297 -10.01 -11.89 -8.77
CA GLY A 297 -10.07 -10.47 -8.41
C GLY A 297 -11.40 -9.77 -8.75
N SER A 298 -12.21 -10.37 -9.63
CA SER A 298 -13.48 -9.80 -10.11
C SER A 298 -14.61 -9.85 -9.07
N PHE A 299 -14.55 -10.79 -8.11
CA PHE A 299 -15.55 -10.90 -7.06
C PHE A 299 -15.51 -9.67 -6.13
N SER A 300 -16.67 -9.11 -5.82
CA SER A 300 -16.80 -7.94 -4.93
C SER A 300 -16.28 -8.21 -3.51
N TRP A 301 -16.39 -9.45 -3.04
CA TRP A 301 -15.91 -9.92 -1.73
C TRP A 301 -14.48 -10.48 -1.75
N SER A 302 -13.79 -10.45 -2.89
CA SER A 302 -12.42 -10.99 -3.04
C SER A 302 -11.45 -10.39 -2.02
N SER A 303 -11.66 -9.12 -1.67
CA SER A 303 -10.89 -8.40 -0.67
C SER A 303 -11.79 -7.54 0.21
N VAL A 304 -11.42 -7.41 1.47
CA VAL A 304 -12.06 -6.51 2.43
C VAL A 304 -11.07 -5.45 2.91
N TYR A 305 -11.56 -4.23 3.05
CA TYR A 305 -10.81 -3.17 3.71
C TYR A 305 -10.94 -3.34 5.22
N VAL A 306 -9.82 -3.18 5.90
CA VAL A 306 -9.72 -3.37 7.35
C VAL A 306 -9.17 -2.11 8.01
N SER A 307 -9.74 -1.75 9.15
CA SER A 307 -9.27 -0.65 9.98
C SER A 307 -7.82 -0.87 10.41
N TRP A 308 -7.06 0.22 10.55
CA TRP A 308 -5.66 0.17 10.97
C TRP A 308 -5.52 -0.50 12.36
N PRO A 309 -4.90 -1.71 12.44
CA PRO A 309 -4.68 -2.35 13.73
C PRO A 309 -3.60 -1.60 14.49
N ASN A 310 -3.84 -1.28 15.77
CA ASN A 310 -2.80 -0.69 16.60
C ASN A 310 -1.79 -1.76 17.06
N PHE A 311 -0.60 -1.32 17.52
CA PHE A 311 0.44 -2.25 17.96
C PHE A 311 -0.01 -3.19 19.08
N PHE A 312 -0.88 -2.72 19.99
CA PHE A 312 -1.43 -3.53 21.06
C PHE A 312 -2.32 -4.67 20.53
N GLN A 313 -3.11 -4.41 19.49
CA GLN A 313 -3.94 -5.43 18.84
C GLN A 313 -3.12 -6.46 18.10
N ILE A 314 -2.08 -6.00 17.38
CA ILE A 314 -1.14 -6.91 16.71
C ILE A 314 -0.47 -7.81 17.76
N PHE A 315 -0.04 -7.23 18.88
CA PHE A 315 0.53 -7.97 20.01
C PHE A 315 -0.44 -9.01 20.57
N LEU A 316 -1.68 -8.61 20.89
CA LEU A 316 -2.71 -9.53 21.39
C LEU A 316 -3.00 -10.66 20.38
N TYR A 317 -3.11 -10.33 19.09
CA TYR A 317 -3.34 -11.32 18.05
C TYR A 317 -2.23 -12.38 18.02
N TYR A 318 -0.96 -11.97 18.01
CA TYR A 318 0.15 -12.92 18.05
C TYR A 318 0.24 -13.67 19.39
N GLY A 319 -0.15 -13.05 20.50
CA GLY A 319 -0.29 -13.72 21.79
C GLY A 319 -1.35 -14.83 21.75
N PHE A 320 -2.53 -14.56 21.19
CA PHE A 320 -3.57 -15.56 20.99
C PHE A 320 -3.10 -16.69 20.07
N LEU A 321 -2.44 -16.38 18.95
CA LEU A 321 -1.86 -17.40 18.07
C LEU A 321 -0.83 -18.26 18.79
N PHE A 322 0.03 -17.66 19.62
CA PHE A 322 1.01 -18.39 20.43
C PHE A 322 0.33 -19.35 21.41
N PHE A 323 -0.72 -18.90 22.12
CA PHE A 323 -1.45 -19.78 23.05
C PHE A 323 -2.26 -20.87 22.34
N ILE A 324 -2.85 -20.58 21.16
CA ILE A 324 -3.46 -21.61 20.30
C ILE A 324 -2.40 -22.66 19.97
N PHE A 325 -1.25 -22.24 19.45
CA PHE A 325 -0.15 -23.13 19.11
C PHE A 325 0.31 -23.96 20.32
N TYR A 326 0.53 -23.31 21.47
CA TYR A 326 0.94 -23.98 22.71
C TYR A 326 -0.05 -25.05 23.16
N PHE A 327 -1.35 -24.74 23.21
CA PHE A 327 -2.37 -25.70 23.63
C PHE A 327 -2.57 -26.83 22.61
N VAL A 328 -2.44 -26.56 21.30
CA VAL A 328 -2.48 -27.62 20.27
C VAL A 328 -1.28 -28.56 20.42
N CYS A 329 -0.07 -28.05 20.67
CA CYS A 329 1.11 -28.88 20.95
C CYS A 329 0.91 -29.78 22.19
N GLN A 330 0.21 -29.27 23.20
CA GLN A 330 -0.15 -30.03 24.42
C GLN A 330 -1.38 -30.94 24.22
N LYS A 331 -1.93 -31.05 23.00
CA LYS A 331 -3.17 -31.78 22.66
C LYS A 331 -4.41 -31.32 23.45
N ALA A 332 -4.37 -30.12 24.02
CA ALA A 332 -5.45 -29.50 24.80
C ALA A 332 -6.42 -28.71 23.89
N TYR A 333 -7.04 -29.37 22.91
CA TYR A 333 -7.82 -28.72 21.84
C TYR A 333 -8.99 -27.87 22.36
N GLN A 334 -9.60 -28.23 23.49
CA GLN A 334 -10.67 -27.43 24.11
C GLN A 334 -10.17 -26.05 24.55
N LYS A 335 -8.98 -26.00 25.15
CA LYS A 335 -8.35 -24.72 25.57
C LYS A 335 -7.94 -23.89 24.35
N ALA A 336 -7.42 -24.53 23.31
CA ALA A 336 -7.10 -23.87 22.05
C ALA A 336 -8.36 -23.28 21.39
N PHE A 337 -9.45 -24.03 21.36
CA PHE A 337 -10.73 -23.58 20.80
C PHE A 337 -11.34 -22.43 21.62
N LEU A 338 -11.33 -22.52 22.95
CA LEU A 338 -11.78 -21.42 23.81
C LEU A 338 -10.94 -20.15 23.57
N ASN A 339 -9.62 -20.28 23.48
CA ASN A 339 -8.73 -19.16 23.20
C ASN A 339 -8.98 -18.54 21.83
N PHE A 340 -9.26 -19.37 20.82
CA PHE A 340 -9.70 -18.92 19.49
C PHE A 340 -11.03 -18.15 19.55
N LEU A 341 -12.00 -18.63 20.33
CA LEU A 341 -13.28 -17.95 20.51
C LEU A 341 -13.11 -16.60 21.23
N ILE A 342 -12.26 -16.53 22.25
CA ILE A 342 -11.93 -15.27 22.95
C ILE A 342 -11.29 -14.28 21.98
N MET A 343 -10.34 -14.73 21.16
CA MET A 343 -9.71 -13.91 20.13
C MET A 343 -10.77 -13.35 19.16
N LEU A 344 -11.69 -14.20 18.67
CA LEU A 344 -12.76 -13.81 17.77
C LEU A 344 -13.72 -12.80 18.44
N LEU A 345 -14.08 -13.02 19.71
CA LEU A 345 -14.93 -12.11 20.48
C LEU A 345 -14.25 -10.74 20.65
N MET A 346 -12.97 -10.70 21.00
CA MET A 346 -12.23 -9.44 21.16
C MET A 346 -12.16 -8.62 19.87
N LEU A 347 -11.96 -9.28 18.72
CA LEU A 347 -11.96 -8.61 17.41
C LEU A 347 -13.32 -7.98 17.10
N ASN A 348 -14.42 -8.65 17.46
CA ASN A 348 -15.77 -8.13 17.27
C ASN A 348 -16.09 -6.99 18.25
N VAL A 349 -15.81 -7.18 19.55
CA VAL A 349 -16.07 -6.17 20.60
C VAL A 349 -15.34 -4.87 20.29
N TYR A 350 -14.12 -4.93 19.77
CA TYR A 350 -13.40 -3.72 19.38
C TYR A 350 -14.09 -2.97 18.22
N GLY A 351 -14.50 -3.69 17.17
CA GLY A 351 -15.20 -3.10 16.02
C GLY A 351 -16.52 -2.44 16.42
N PHE A 352 -17.35 -3.16 17.19
CA PHE A 352 -18.62 -2.64 17.69
C PHE A 352 -18.43 -1.53 18.74
N GLY A 353 -17.47 -1.68 19.64
CA GLY A 353 -17.17 -0.71 20.68
C GLY A 353 -16.75 0.64 20.11
N LYS A 354 -15.96 0.65 19.02
CA LYS A 354 -15.56 1.90 18.38
C LYS A 354 -16.73 2.67 17.78
N ASP A 355 -17.60 1.97 17.05
CA ASP A 355 -18.78 2.60 16.47
C ASP A 355 -19.78 3.02 17.56
N PHE A 356 -19.94 2.22 18.61
CA PHE A 356 -20.74 2.59 19.78
C PHE A 356 -20.22 3.87 20.46
N MET A 357 -18.92 3.95 20.72
CA MET A 357 -18.29 5.14 21.32
C MET A 357 -18.46 6.38 20.44
N ARG A 358 -18.35 6.22 19.11
CA ARG A 358 -18.55 7.32 18.15
C ARG A 358 -19.99 7.86 18.19
N ARG A 359 -20.99 6.97 18.19
CA ARG A 359 -22.40 7.37 18.25
C ARG A 359 -22.80 8.05 19.57
N HIS A 360 -21.99 7.91 20.61
CA HIS A 360 -22.23 8.53 21.92
C HIS A 360 -21.22 9.64 22.26
N ASP A 361 -20.27 9.97 21.38
CA ASP A 361 -19.33 11.07 21.60
C ASP A 361 -20.09 12.41 21.51
N PRO A 362 -20.14 13.23 22.57
CA PRO A 362 -20.86 14.50 22.55
C PRO A 362 -20.08 15.63 21.86
N HIS A 363 -18.82 15.40 21.48
CA HIS A 363 -17.93 16.43 20.97
C HIS A 363 -18.04 16.59 19.45
N LEU A 364 -17.86 17.82 18.97
CA LEU A 364 -17.62 18.09 17.55
C LEU A 364 -16.14 17.88 17.27
N ARG A 365 -15.80 17.05 16.28
CA ARG A 365 -14.42 16.86 15.84
C ARG A 365 -14.26 17.23 14.38
N ILE A 366 -13.27 18.07 14.08
CA ILE A 366 -12.94 18.50 12.72
C ILE A 366 -11.49 18.14 12.46
N SER A 367 -11.27 17.29 11.46
CA SER A 367 -9.94 16.83 11.05
C SER A 367 -9.62 17.32 9.64
N PHE A 368 -8.57 18.13 9.50
CA PHE A 368 -8.02 18.56 8.23
C PHE A 368 -6.95 17.56 7.82
N LEU A 369 -7.22 16.77 6.77
CA LEU A 369 -6.38 15.64 6.39
C LEU A 369 -5.16 16.10 5.59
N ASP A 370 -4.01 15.49 5.86
CA ASP A 370 -2.84 15.62 5.00
C ASP A 370 -3.00 14.72 3.76
N VAL A 371 -3.62 15.28 2.73
CA VAL A 371 -3.83 14.64 1.41
C VAL A 371 -2.81 15.11 0.37
N GLY A 372 -1.70 15.72 0.81
CA GLY A 372 -0.72 16.33 -0.08
C GLY A 372 -1.22 17.67 -0.64
N GLN A 373 -0.99 17.91 -1.93
CA GLN A 373 -1.38 19.16 -2.58
C GLN A 373 -2.87 19.14 -2.95
N GLY A 374 -3.74 19.24 -1.94
CA GLY A 374 -5.19 19.33 -2.09
C GLY A 374 -5.90 19.44 -0.75
N ASP A 375 -7.22 19.39 -0.78
CA ASP A 375 -8.07 19.62 0.40
C ASP A 375 -8.96 18.41 0.71
N SER A 376 -9.00 18.04 2.00
CA SER A 376 -9.98 17.11 2.52
C SER A 376 -10.16 17.32 4.02
N SER A 377 -11.41 17.44 4.47
CA SER A 377 -11.77 17.68 5.86
C SER A 377 -12.88 16.75 6.31
N VAL A 378 -12.67 16.07 7.45
CA VAL A 378 -13.66 15.18 8.05
C VAL A 378 -14.26 15.85 9.28
N ILE A 379 -15.58 15.98 9.30
CA ILE A 379 -16.34 16.53 10.41
C ILE A 379 -17.14 15.39 11.03
N GLU A 380 -16.77 15.00 12.24
CA GLU A 380 -17.56 14.11 13.09
C GLU A 380 -18.42 14.98 14.00
N PHE A 381 -19.70 15.09 13.68
CA PHE A 381 -20.67 15.79 14.52
C PHE A 381 -20.90 15.04 15.84
N PRO A 382 -21.35 15.73 16.89
CA PRO A 382 -21.82 15.08 18.11
C PRO A 382 -22.78 13.94 17.78
N ARG A 383 -22.74 12.84 18.52
CA ARG A 383 -23.60 11.66 18.32
C ARG A 383 -23.42 10.94 16.96
N GLY A 384 -22.29 11.16 16.28
CA GLY A 384 -21.77 10.24 15.27
C GLY A 384 -22.19 10.45 13.82
N LYS A 385 -22.90 11.54 13.49
CA LYS A 385 -23.09 11.95 12.09
C LYS A 385 -21.76 12.41 11.51
N THR A 386 -21.48 12.11 10.24
CA THR A 386 -20.19 12.42 9.61
C THR A 386 -20.35 13.14 8.28
N MET A 387 -19.57 14.20 8.11
CA MET A 387 -19.43 14.92 6.85
C MET A 387 -17.99 14.84 6.36
N LEU A 388 -17.81 14.63 5.06
CA LEU A 388 -16.53 14.73 4.36
C LEU A 388 -16.62 15.90 3.39
N ILE A 389 -15.80 16.92 3.57
CA ILE A 389 -15.65 18.06 2.65
C ILE A 389 -14.38 17.85 1.86
N ASP A 390 -14.53 17.68 0.56
CA ASP A 390 -13.47 17.36 -0.40
C ASP A 390 -12.70 16.05 -0.10
N ALA A 391 -12.04 15.49 -1.11
CA ALA A 391 -11.32 14.22 -1.00
C ALA A 391 -9.87 14.28 -1.53
N GLY A 392 -9.34 15.49 -1.71
CA GLY A 392 -8.00 15.76 -2.21
C GLY A 392 -7.81 15.46 -3.70
N GLY A 393 -6.60 15.73 -4.17
CA GLY A 393 -6.08 15.28 -5.45
C GLY A 393 -4.59 15.55 -5.59
N ILE A 394 -3.82 14.61 -6.12
CA ILE A 394 -2.40 14.79 -6.43
C ILE A 394 -2.15 14.26 -7.84
N TRP A 395 -1.65 15.13 -8.71
CA TRP A 395 -1.36 14.73 -10.09
C TRP A 395 -0.50 13.45 -10.15
N GLY A 396 -1.01 12.42 -10.82
CA GLY A 396 -0.26 11.21 -11.11
C GLY A 396 -1.06 9.93 -10.84
N ALA A 397 -0.34 8.88 -10.43
CA ALA A 397 -0.93 7.57 -10.24
C ALA A 397 -1.61 7.38 -8.87
N PHE A 398 -1.47 8.34 -7.97
CA PHE A 398 -1.78 8.25 -6.55
C PHE A 398 -3.17 8.84 -6.25
N ASP A 399 -4.13 7.99 -5.89
CA ASP A 399 -5.47 8.41 -5.49
C ASP A 399 -5.50 8.73 -3.97
N PRO A 400 -5.68 10.00 -3.55
CA PRO A 400 -5.73 10.35 -2.13
C PRO A 400 -6.96 9.79 -1.41
N GLY A 401 -8.06 9.55 -2.13
CA GLY A 401 -9.25 8.85 -1.61
C GLY A 401 -8.90 7.44 -1.15
N GLU A 402 -8.21 6.66 -1.99
CA GLU A 402 -7.76 5.30 -1.66
C GLU A 402 -6.69 5.29 -0.57
N LYS A 403 -5.71 6.20 -0.66
CA LYS A 403 -4.45 6.09 0.10
C LYS A 403 -4.40 6.89 1.40
N MET A 404 -5.23 7.93 1.54
CA MET A 404 -5.20 8.82 2.71
C MET A 404 -6.57 8.94 3.37
N VAL A 405 -7.60 9.35 2.62
CA VAL A 405 -8.94 9.65 3.16
C VAL A 405 -9.61 8.37 3.66
N ALA A 406 -9.72 7.33 2.83
CA ALA A 406 -10.36 6.08 3.24
C ALA A 406 -9.65 5.38 4.42
N PRO A 407 -8.31 5.24 4.44
CA PRO A 407 -7.60 4.75 5.61
C PRO A 407 -7.86 5.56 6.88
N PHE A 408 -7.95 6.88 6.80
CA PHE A 408 -8.33 7.72 7.94
C PHE A 408 -9.76 7.40 8.42
N LEU A 409 -10.73 7.36 7.51
CA LEU A 409 -12.13 7.05 7.85
C LEU A 409 -12.27 5.66 8.50
N TRP A 410 -11.67 4.62 7.90
CA TRP A 410 -11.68 3.28 8.49
C TRP A 410 -10.94 3.20 9.81
N LYS A 411 -9.84 3.95 9.95
CA LYS A 411 -9.14 4.08 11.23
C LYS A 411 -10.05 4.71 12.27
N GLN A 412 -10.90 5.68 11.94
CA GLN A 412 -11.90 6.24 12.86
C GLN A 412 -13.14 5.36 13.03
N GLY A 413 -13.24 4.23 12.32
CA GLY A 413 -14.41 3.36 12.36
C GLY A 413 -15.61 3.93 11.60
N ILE A 414 -15.38 4.97 10.79
CA ILE A 414 -16.38 5.56 9.92
C ILE A 414 -16.55 4.66 8.70
N ARG A 415 -17.77 4.17 8.49
CA ARG A 415 -18.18 3.40 7.30
C ARG A 415 -19.33 4.06 6.55
N HIS A 416 -19.98 5.02 7.19
CA HIS A 416 -21.09 5.79 6.68
C HIS A 416 -20.71 7.27 6.73
N ILE A 417 -20.80 7.94 5.59
CA ILE A 417 -20.63 9.38 5.43
C ILE A 417 -22.02 9.92 5.18
N ASP A 418 -22.57 10.66 6.12
CA ASP A 418 -23.91 11.22 5.98
C ASP A 418 -23.94 12.30 4.90
N TYR A 419 -22.91 13.13 4.83
CA TYR A 419 -22.82 14.25 3.90
C TYR A 419 -21.46 14.26 3.19
N LEU A 420 -21.46 14.05 1.88
CA LEU A 420 -20.27 14.17 1.05
C LEU A 420 -20.34 15.51 0.29
N VAL A 421 -19.47 16.44 0.64
CA VAL A 421 -19.53 17.82 0.15
C VAL A 421 -18.37 18.07 -0.80
N LEU A 422 -18.69 18.46 -2.04
CA LEU A 422 -17.72 18.93 -3.01
C LEU A 422 -17.74 20.46 -3.04
N SER A 423 -16.64 21.09 -2.62
CA SER A 423 -16.54 22.56 -2.65
C SER A 423 -16.60 23.04 -4.10
N HIS A 424 -15.74 22.52 -4.95
CA HIS A 424 -15.73 22.73 -6.40
C HIS A 424 -15.01 21.56 -7.09
N SER A 425 -15.06 21.54 -8.42
CA SER A 425 -14.69 20.37 -9.23
C SER A 425 -13.23 20.29 -9.66
N ASP A 426 -12.34 21.08 -9.07
CA ASP A 426 -10.92 21.06 -9.45
C ASP A 426 -10.24 19.80 -8.90
N PHE A 427 -9.16 19.42 -9.55
CA PHE A 427 -8.55 18.11 -9.40
C PHE A 427 -8.11 17.82 -7.96
N ASP A 428 -7.54 18.81 -7.30
CA ASP A 428 -7.05 18.79 -5.92
C ASP A 428 -8.14 18.74 -4.83
N HIS A 429 -9.41 18.69 -5.25
CA HIS A 429 -10.58 18.51 -4.38
C HIS A 429 -11.36 17.23 -4.72
N ILE A 430 -11.52 16.94 -6.01
CA ILE A 430 -12.47 15.93 -6.51
C ILE A 430 -11.87 14.53 -6.68
N GLU A 431 -10.55 14.37 -6.81
CA GLU A 431 -9.92 13.11 -7.24
C GLU A 431 -10.32 11.91 -6.37
N GLY A 432 -10.28 12.07 -5.05
CA GLY A 432 -10.60 10.99 -4.12
C GLY A 432 -12.07 10.58 -4.06
N PHE A 433 -13.00 11.34 -4.63
CA PHE A 433 -14.45 11.11 -4.48
C PHE A 433 -14.90 9.76 -5.03
N LYS A 434 -14.38 9.37 -6.20
CA LYS A 434 -14.78 8.12 -6.85
C LYS A 434 -14.52 6.92 -5.95
N PHE A 435 -13.33 6.86 -5.35
CA PHE A 435 -13.00 5.79 -4.41
C PHE A 435 -13.93 5.80 -3.19
N ILE A 436 -14.23 6.97 -2.64
CA ILE A 436 -15.13 7.10 -1.49
C ILE A 436 -16.55 6.63 -1.84
N LEU A 437 -17.11 7.08 -2.95
CA LEU A 437 -18.44 6.66 -3.40
C LEU A 437 -18.52 5.16 -3.66
N GLU A 438 -17.46 4.55 -4.19
CA GLU A 438 -17.42 3.11 -4.46
C GLU A 438 -17.40 2.27 -3.18
N HIS A 439 -16.71 2.74 -2.12
CA HIS A 439 -16.36 1.92 -0.95
C HIS A 439 -17.03 2.31 0.38
N PHE A 440 -17.69 3.46 0.46
CA PHE A 440 -18.43 3.91 1.64
C PHE A 440 -19.92 4.02 1.35
N TRP A 441 -20.74 3.89 2.39
CA TRP A 441 -22.13 4.34 2.30
C TRP A 441 -22.16 5.85 2.43
N VAL A 442 -22.75 6.50 1.43
CA VAL A 442 -22.90 7.94 1.37
C VAL A 442 -24.40 8.26 1.41
N GLY A 443 -24.81 9.08 2.37
CA GLY A 443 -26.20 9.48 2.56
C GLY A 443 -26.66 10.45 1.50
N GLU A 444 -25.97 11.59 1.36
CA GLU A 444 -26.24 12.59 0.33
C GLU A 444 -24.97 13.31 -0.11
N ILE A 445 -25.01 13.85 -1.33
CA ILE A 445 -23.91 14.62 -1.93
C ILE A 445 -24.33 16.08 -2.04
N TRP A 446 -23.49 16.99 -1.57
CA TRP A 446 -23.69 18.43 -1.68
C TRP A 446 -22.73 19.03 -2.69
N LEU A 447 -23.29 19.77 -3.64
CA LEU A 447 -22.58 20.35 -4.78
C LEU A 447 -22.81 21.86 -4.81
N SER A 448 -21.82 22.59 -5.32
CA SER A 448 -21.95 24.01 -5.68
C SER A 448 -22.45 24.26 -7.09
N GLN A 449 -22.36 23.25 -7.97
CA GLN A 449 -22.66 23.36 -9.40
C GLN A 449 -23.15 22.02 -9.99
N TRP A 450 -23.90 22.08 -11.10
CA TRP A 450 -24.31 20.91 -11.89
C TRP A 450 -23.44 20.64 -13.12
N GLU A 451 -22.58 21.59 -13.48
CA GLU A 451 -21.73 21.50 -14.67
C GLU A 451 -20.29 21.77 -14.29
N SER A 452 -19.37 21.00 -14.87
CA SER A 452 -17.94 21.17 -14.71
C SER A 452 -17.24 20.93 -16.05
N HIS A 453 -16.04 21.48 -16.19
CA HIS A 453 -15.17 21.19 -17.32
C HIS A 453 -14.42 19.86 -17.16
N THR A 454 -14.53 19.19 -16.01
CA THR A 454 -13.81 17.96 -15.71
C THR A 454 -14.66 16.71 -16.00
N GLN A 455 -14.10 15.76 -16.75
CA GLN A 455 -14.74 14.46 -17.01
C GLN A 455 -15.06 13.70 -15.71
N MET A 456 -14.20 13.85 -14.71
CA MET A 456 -14.32 13.18 -13.40
C MET A 456 -15.58 13.58 -12.65
N PHE A 457 -16.01 14.85 -12.78
CA PHE A 457 -17.25 15.31 -12.17
C PHE A 457 -18.47 14.53 -12.70
N TYR A 458 -18.54 14.29 -14.02
CA TYR A 458 -19.61 13.49 -14.62
C TYR A 458 -19.53 12.01 -14.24
N GLU A 459 -18.32 11.45 -14.11
CA GLU A 459 -18.15 10.10 -13.58
C GLU A 459 -18.73 9.98 -12.17
N ILE A 460 -18.46 10.93 -11.29
CA ILE A 460 -18.97 10.96 -9.91
C ILE A 460 -20.50 11.03 -9.90
N LEU A 461 -21.10 11.90 -10.73
CA LEU A 461 -22.55 11.98 -10.86
C LEU A 461 -23.16 10.67 -11.36
N SER A 462 -22.54 10.02 -12.37
CA SER A 462 -23.03 8.71 -12.85
C SER A 462 -22.97 7.63 -11.78
N VAL A 463 -21.93 7.61 -10.95
CA VAL A 463 -21.82 6.67 -9.82
C VAL A 463 -22.88 6.98 -8.76
N ALA A 464 -23.13 8.26 -8.47
CA ALA A 464 -24.16 8.68 -7.53
C ALA A 464 -25.56 8.27 -8.01
N GLU A 465 -25.86 8.48 -9.30
CA GLU A 465 -27.11 8.04 -9.94
C GLU A 465 -27.27 6.52 -9.90
N GLN A 466 -26.22 5.77 -10.28
CA GLN A 466 -26.23 4.30 -10.24
C GLN A 466 -26.50 3.77 -8.83
N LYS A 467 -25.98 4.44 -7.80
CA LYS A 467 -26.18 4.09 -6.39
C LYS A 467 -27.41 4.73 -5.76
N GLN A 468 -28.19 5.52 -6.52
CA GLN A 468 -29.37 6.25 -6.04
C GLN A 468 -29.07 7.18 -4.86
N ILE A 469 -27.89 7.81 -4.85
CA ILE A 469 -27.48 8.75 -3.81
C ILE A 469 -28.05 10.15 -4.17
N PRO A 470 -28.87 10.77 -3.31
CA PRO A 470 -29.40 12.10 -3.56
C PRO A 470 -28.30 13.15 -3.64
N CYS A 471 -28.35 13.98 -4.68
CA CYS A 471 -27.44 15.10 -4.91
C CYS A 471 -28.19 16.43 -4.76
N TYR A 472 -27.67 17.33 -3.93
CA TYR A 472 -28.26 18.64 -3.65
C TYR A 472 -27.33 19.76 -4.09
N LEU A 473 -27.91 20.74 -4.77
CA LEU A 473 -27.24 21.96 -5.17
C LEU A 473 -27.44 23.03 -4.10
N LEU A 474 -26.35 23.46 -3.47
CA LEU A 474 -26.40 24.39 -2.34
C LEU A 474 -25.87 25.77 -2.73
N SER A 475 -26.48 26.79 -2.13
CA SER A 475 -26.15 28.20 -2.37
C SER A 475 -26.44 29.03 -1.14
N GLN A 476 -26.12 30.31 -1.16
CA GLN A 476 -26.46 31.27 -0.11
C GLN A 476 -27.96 31.31 0.21
N ASN A 477 -28.82 30.98 -0.77
CA ASN A 477 -30.27 30.94 -0.59
C ASN A 477 -30.78 29.65 0.08
N THR A 478 -29.91 28.65 0.25
CA THR A 478 -30.25 27.42 0.95
C THR A 478 -30.40 27.69 2.44
N LYS A 479 -31.52 27.26 3.04
CA LYS A 479 -31.75 27.38 4.49
C LYS A 479 -30.64 26.69 5.28
N SER A 480 -30.27 27.28 6.41
CA SER A 480 -29.33 26.69 7.36
C SER A 480 -29.81 25.31 7.84
N LEU A 481 -28.89 24.37 7.99
CA LEU A 481 -29.15 23.02 8.48
C LEU A 481 -28.61 22.87 9.91
N ILE A 482 -29.33 22.12 10.76
CA ILE A 482 -28.86 21.79 12.12
C ILE A 482 -28.63 20.29 12.19
N ILE A 483 -27.38 19.90 12.47
CA ILE A 483 -26.96 18.51 12.58
C ILE A 483 -26.44 18.29 13.99
N ASN A 484 -27.22 17.54 14.80
CA ASN A 484 -26.87 17.19 16.17
C ASN A 484 -26.41 18.39 17.03
N GLY A 485 -27.03 19.55 16.82
CA GLY A 485 -26.75 20.80 17.53
C GLY A 485 -25.73 21.73 16.85
N ALA A 486 -25.07 21.29 15.78
CA ALA A 486 -24.20 22.15 14.97
C ALA A 486 -25.01 22.79 13.82
N GLU A 487 -25.01 24.11 13.74
CA GLU A 487 -25.63 24.88 12.67
C GLU A 487 -24.66 25.00 11.47
N ILE A 488 -25.16 24.74 10.27
CA ILE A 488 -24.42 24.89 9.01
C ILE A 488 -25.11 25.96 8.19
N ARG A 489 -24.38 27.03 7.87
CA ARG A 489 -24.82 28.09 6.95
C ARG A 489 -24.01 28.04 5.66
N PHE A 490 -24.68 28.24 4.54
CA PHE A 490 -24.08 28.31 3.21
C PHE A 490 -23.94 29.78 2.81
N LEU A 491 -22.75 30.21 2.40
CA LEU A 491 -22.44 31.62 2.16
C LEU A 491 -22.15 31.93 0.69
N ASN A 492 -21.65 30.95 -0.07
CA ASN A 492 -21.35 31.02 -1.50
C ASN A 492 -21.58 29.64 -2.14
N PRO A 493 -22.01 29.52 -3.40
CA PRO A 493 -22.30 30.59 -4.36
C PRO A 493 -23.58 31.36 -4.05
N THR A 494 -23.69 32.62 -4.50
CA THR A 494 -24.94 33.42 -4.39
C THR A 494 -26.07 32.73 -5.15
N THR A 495 -25.77 32.32 -6.38
CA THR A 495 -26.63 31.48 -7.20
C THR A 495 -25.81 30.34 -7.82
N PRO A 496 -26.36 29.14 -7.95
CA PRO A 496 -25.62 27.99 -8.49
C PRO A 496 -25.21 28.12 -9.97
N PHE A 497 -25.73 29.13 -10.68
CA PHE A 497 -25.54 29.33 -12.13
C PHE A 497 -24.59 30.49 -12.45
N GLU A 498 -23.86 31.02 -11.45
CA GLU A 498 -23.00 32.18 -11.63
C GLU A 498 -21.81 31.86 -12.56
N ARG A 499 -21.61 32.71 -13.59
CA ARG A 499 -20.48 32.60 -14.53
C ARG A 499 -19.21 33.21 -13.93
N VAL A 500 -18.60 32.49 -13.00
CA VAL A 500 -17.30 32.80 -12.40
C VAL A 500 -16.28 31.69 -12.68
N SER A 501 -15.01 31.93 -12.34
CA SER A 501 -13.97 30.89 -12.39
C SER A 501 -14.34 29.68 -11.53
N SER A 502 -13.79 28.51 -11.83
CA SER A 502 -14.04 27.25 -11.09
C SER A 502 -13.89 27.43 -9.58
N ASN A 503 -12.76 28.01 -9.16
CA ASN A 503 -12.45 28.36 -7.78
C ASN A 503 -13.51 29.23 -7.09
N ASN A 504 -14.05 30.22 -7.79
CA ASN A 504 -15.03 31.15 -7.23
C ASN A 504 -16.45 30.55 -7.15
N ARG A 505 -16.65 29.36 -7.72
CA ARG A 505 -17.86 28.55 -7.50
C ARG A 505 -17.79 27.73 -6.22
N ALA A 506 -16.66 27.74 -5.50
CA ALA A 506 -16.50 26.93 -4.29
C ALA A 506 -17.64 27.15 -3.29
N LEU A 507 -18.21 26.04 -2.80
CA LEU A 507 -19.19 26.05 -1.73
C LEU A 507 -18.52 26.54 -0.44
N VAL A 508 -18.89 27.75 -0.01
CA VAL A 508 -18.41 28.31 1.26
C VAL A 508 -19.45 28.00 2.31
N LEU A 509 -19.03 27.34 3.40
CA LEU A 509 -19.93 26.99 4.50
C LEU A 509 -19.30 27.31 5.86
N LYS A 510 -20.15 27.74 6.79
CA LYS A 510 -19.80 28.03 8.18
C LYS A 510 -20.50 27.02 9.08
N ILE A 511 -19.72 26.25 9.84
CA ILE A 511 -20.23 25.32 10.84
C ILE A 511 -20.08 25.97 12.21
N THR A 512 -21.16 26.11 12.96
CA THR A 512 -21.17 26.69 14.32
C THR A 512 -21.73 25.68 15.31
N HIS A 513 -20.96 25.37 16.34
CA HIS A 513 -21.38 24.51 17.45
C HIS A 513 -20.97 25.18 18.76
N GLN A 514 -21.97 25.56 19.56
CA GLN A 514 -21.78 26.31 20.80
C GLN A 514 -20.95 27.59 20.57
N THR A 515 -19.80 27.74 21.22
CA THR A 515 -18.93 28.94 21.11
C THR A 515 -17.93 28.87 19.96
N VAL A 516 -17.95 27.80 19.17
CA VAL A 516 -16.95 27.52 18.15
C VAL A 516 -17.57 27.59 16.78
N SER A 517 -16.90 28.29 15.86
CA SER A 517 -17.27 28.30 14.46
C SER A 517 -16.08 28.04 13.55
N VAL A 518 -16.31 27.31 12.47
CA VAL A 518 -15.30 26.99 11.45
C VAL A 518 -15.82 27.41 10.09
N LEU A 519 -15.03 28.22 9.39
CA LEU A 519 -15.33 28.66 8.03
C LEU A 519 -14.52 27.85 7.02
N PHE A 520 -15.23 27.11 6.17
CA PHE A 520 -14.68 26.39 5.02
C PHE A 520 -14.89 27.23 3.77
N THR A 521 -13.79 27.62 3.13
CA THR A 521 -13.83 28.59 2.03
C THR A 521 -13.60 27.96 0.66
N GLY A 522 -13.17 26.70 0.59
CA GLY A 522 -12.59 26.13 -0.63
C GLY A 522 -11.55 27.08 -1.22
N ASP A 523 -11.60 27.27 -2.53
CA ASP A 523 -10.59 28.02 -3.28
C ASP A 523 -11.03 29.42 -3.71
N ILE A 524 -12.02 29.99 -3.02
CA ILE A 524 -12.49 31.35 -3.34
C ILE A 524 -11.33 32.36 -3.40
N GLU A 525 -11.45 33.28 -4.35
CA GLU A 525 -10.51 34.36 -4.56
C GLU A 525 -11.07 35.69 -4.02
N LYS A 526 -10.24 36.73 -4.04
CA LYS A 526 -10.56 38.08 -3.57
C LYS A 526 -11.94 38.61 -3.99
N SER A 527 -12.37 38.32 -5.21
CA SER A 527 -13.67 38.80 -5.72
C SER A 527 -14.86 38.22 -4.95
N ILE A 528 -14.77 36.98 -4.49
CA ILE A 528 -15.82 36.36 -3.66
C ILE A 528 -15.62 36.76 -2.21
N GLU A 529 -14.38 36.84 -1.72
CA GLU A 529 -14.08 37.36 -0.38
C GLU A 529 -14.71 38.73 -0.12
N GLU A 530 -14.68 39.62 -1.12
CA GLU A 530 -15.29 40.96 -1.06
C GLU A 530 -16.82 40.90 -0.95
N LYS A 531 -17.48 40.06 -1.77
CA LYS A 531 -18.94 39.82 -1.69
C LYS A 531 -19.35 39.26 -0.33
N LEU A 532 -18.51 38.41 0.26
CA LEU A 532 -18.79 37.79 1.56
C LEU A 532 -18.71 38.77 2.74
N LEU A 533 -18.10 39.95 2.58
CA LEU A 533 -17.96 40.93 3.68
C LEU A 533 -19.30 41.45 4.20
N GLU A 534 -20.37 41.34 3.43
CA GLU A 534 -21.73 41.70 3.85
C GLU A 534 -22.37 40.65 4.78
N GLN A 535 -21.73 39.50 4.96
CA GLN A 535 -22.23 38.38 5.78
C GLN A 535 -21.49 38.26 7.12
N ASP A 536 -22.05 37.49 8.06
CA ASP A 536 -21.37 37.17 9.33
C ASP A 536 -20.26 36.12 9.15
N LEU A 537 -19.05 36.61 8.89
CA LEU A 537 -17.87 35.77 8.66
C LEU A 537 -17.11 35.39 9.93
N LYS A 538 -17.45 35.96 11.09
CA LYS A 538 -16.67 35.78 12.33
C LYS A 538 -16.58 34.30 12.69
N SER A 539 -15.37 33.76 12.70
CA SER A 539 -15.15 32.32 12.86
C SER A 539 -13.96 32.02 13.75
N THR A 540 -14.08 31.05 14.67
CA THR A 540 -12.97 30.63 15.54
C THR A 540 -11.81 30.06 14.74
N VAL A 541 -12.12 29.22 13.75
CA VAL A 541 -11.15 28.58 12.85
C VAL A 541 -11.45 28.95 11.40
N LEU A 542 -10.41 29.33 10.66
CA LEU A 542 -10.48 29.56 9.22
C LEU A 542 -9.75 28.42 8.49
N LYS A 543 -10.45 27.67 7.64
CA LYS A 543 -9.78 26.91 6.60
C LYS A 543 -9.31 27.90 5.54
N VAL A 544 -7.99 28.02 5.36
CA VAL A 544 -7.41 29.07 4.51
C VAL A 544 -7.83 28.88 3.04
N PRO A 545 -8.31 29.94 2.36
CA PRO A 545 -8.75 29.82 0.98
C PRO A 545 -7.61 29.56 0.00
N HIS A 546 -7.88 28.70 -0.99
CA HIS A 546 -7.01 28.50 -2.16
C HIS A 546 -5.57 28.19 -1.79
N HIS A 547 -5.39 27.35 -0.77
CA HIS A 547 -4.08 26.90 -0.29
C HIS A 547 -3.08 28.02 0.07
N GLY A 548 -3.54 29.26 0.29
CA GLY A 548 -2.64 30.41 0.47
C GLY A 548 -2.08 31.00 -0.83
N SER A 549 -2.84 30.90 -1.92
CA SER A 549 -2.59 31.59 -3.18
C SER A 549 -2.59 33.11 -3.00
N LYS A 550 -1.85 33.82 -3.87
CA LYS A 550 -1.79 35.30 -3.89
C LYS A 550 -3.12 35.94 -4.29
N THR A 551 -4.00 35.17 -4.91
CA THR A 551 -5.34 35.59 -5.36
C THR A 551 -6.37 35.54 -4.24
N SER A 552 -6.05 35.00 -3.07
CA SER A 552 -6.93 34.91 -1.90
C SER A 552 -6.32 35.56 -0.64
N SER A 553 -7.00 35.36 0.48
CA SER A 553 -6.68 35.82 1.83
C SER A 553 -6.45 37.34 1.89
N SER A 554 -7.40 38.13 1.37
CA SER A 554 -7.35 39.59 1.44
C SER A 554 -7.36 40.10 2.88
N TYR A 555 -6.79 41.28 3.10
CA TYR A 555 -6.70 41.85 4.45
C TYR A 555 -8.08 42.15 5.04
N ALA A 556 -9.02 42.66 4.23
CA ALA A 556 -10.39 42.93 4.66
C ALA A 556 -11.12 41.65 5.08
N PHE A 557 -11.00 40.59 4.27
CA PHE A 557 -11.58 39.29 4.58
C PHE A 557 -11.04 38.69 5.88
N LEU A 558 -9.71 38.64 6.04
CA LEU A 558 -9.10 38.10 7.27
C LEU A 558 -9.51 38.89 8.51
N LYS A 559 -9.68 40.21 8.39
CA LYS A 559 -10.17 41.07 9.49
C LYS A 559 -11.65 40.81 9.81
N ALA A 560 -12.50 40.56 8.81
CA ALA A 560 -13.91 40.24 8.99
C ALA A 560 -14.10 38.84 9.61
N VAL A 561 -13.31 37.84 9.18
CA VAL A 561 -13.32 36.50 9.77
C VAL A 561 -12.77 36.51 11.20
N SER A 562 -11.71 37.29 11.45
CA SER A 562 -11.03 37.42 12.74
C SER A 562 -10.75 36.07 13.45
N PRO A 563 -10.08 35.10 12.79
CA PRO A 563 -9.92 33.77 13.34
C PRO A 563 -8.87 33.71 14.44
N THR A 564 -9.12 32.84 15.42
CA THR A 564 -8.14 32.49 16.46
C THR A 564 -7.09 31.49 15.97
N LEU A 565 -7.42 30.75 14.90
CA LEU A 565 -6.54 29.79 14.24
C LEU A 565 -6.89 29.72 12.75
N ALA A 566 -5.87 29.69 11.91
CA ALA A 566 -6.00 29.39 10.49
C ALA A 566 -5.33 28.05 10.17
N VAL A 567 -6.00 27.20 9.38
CA VAL A 567 -5.48 25.90 8.95
C VAL A 567 -5.35 25.88 7.44
N MET A 568 -4.20 25.46 6.92
CA MET A 568 -3.91 25.45 5.50
C MET A 568 -3.47 24.06 5.06
N SER A 569 -4.22 23.43 4.16
CA SER A 569 -3.79 22.15 3.58
C SER A 569 -2.83 22.41 2.43
N LEU A 570 -1.70 21.74 2.44
CA LEU A 570 -0.60 21.92 1.50
C LEU A 570 0.13 20.60 1.30
N GLY A 571 0.71 20.45 0.11
CA GLY A 571 1.71 19.41 -0.14
C GLY A 571 3.11 19.91 0.20
N TYR A 572 3.92 19.02 0.80
CA TYR A 572 5.35 19.27 1.00
C TYR A 572 6.04 19.54 -0.35
N ARG A 573 6.77 20.67 -0.44
CA ARG A 573 7.43 21.13 -1.69
C ARG A 573 6.49 21.14 -2.89
N ASN A 574 5.26 21.62 -2.71
CA ASN A 574 4.29 21.72 -3.78
C ASN A 574 4.80 22.60 -4.95
N ARG A 575 4.36 22.25 -6.16
CA ARG A 575 4.77 22.91 -7.43
C ARG A 575 4.39 24.38 -7.52
N TYR A 576 3.37 24.79 -6.77
CA TYR A 576 2.81 26.15 -6.82
C TYR A 576 3.59 27.11 -5.91
N HIS A 577 4.53 26.58 -5.12
CA HIS A 577 5.26 27.31 -4.09
C HIS A 577 4.34 28.01 -3.09
N PHE A 578 3.21 27.36 -2.78
CA PHE A 578 2.31 27.79 -1.72
C PHE A 578 2.87 27.44 -0.33
N PRO A 579 2.56 28.24 0.69
CA PRO A 579 1.85 29.52 0.60
C PRO A 579 2.77 30.64 0.09
N HIS A 580 2.19 31.61 -0.61
CA HIS A 580 2.98 32.77 -1.04
C HIS A 580 3.38 33.65 0.14
N ALA A 581 4.60 34.18 0.12
CA ALA A 581 5.16 35.01 1.19
C ALA A 581 4.28 36.22 1.55
N GLN A 582 3.59 36.83 0.57
CA GLN A 582 2.69 37.95 0.83
C GLN A 582 1.44 37.56 1.62
N VAL A 583 0.97 36.32 1.48
CA VAL A 583 -0.16 35.79 2.24
C VAL A 583 0.28 35.55 3.67
N LEU A 584 1.43 34.88 3.87
CA LEU A 584 2.04 34.70 5.19
C LEU A 584 2.19 36.01 5.96
N LYS A 585 2.72 37.06 5.32
CA LYS A 585 2.85 38.39 5.93
C LYS A 585 1.52 38.99 6.40
N ARG A 586 0.39 38.69 5.74
CA ARG A 586 -0.93 39.17 6.18
C ARG A 586 -1.39 38.44 7.45
N TYR A 587 -1.21 37.12 7.50
CA TYR A 587 -1.50 36.33 8.71
C TYR A 587 -0.63 36.77 9.89
N GLU A 588 0.68 36.96 9.67
CA GLU A 588 1.62 37.47 10.67
C GLU A 588 1.23 38.85 11.19
N ARG A 589 0.90 39.79 10.28
CA ARG A 589 0.50 41.16 10.64
C ARG A 589 -0.80 41.22 11.46
N LEU A 590 -1.70 40.28 11.21
CA LEU A 590 -2.97 40.16 11.96
C LEU A 590 -2.83 39.29 13.22
N HIS A 591 -1.63 38.80 13.53
CA HIS A 591 -1.34 37.90 14.64
C HIS A 591 -2.24 36.64 14.64
N ILE A 592 -2.57 36.13 13.46
CA ILE A 592 -3.37 34.91 13.29
C ILE A 592 -2.41 33.70 13.25
N PRO A 593 -2.46 32.79 14.23
CA PRO A 593 -1.69 31.55 14.18
C PRO A 593 -2.07 30.72 12.94
N LEU A 594 -1.07 30.24 12.20
CA LEU A 594 -1.25 29.47 10.98
C LEU A 594 -0.64 28.07 11.12
N TRP A 595 -1.45 27.02 10.96
CA TRP A 595 -1.03 25.63 10.97
C TRP A 595 -1.15 25.01 9.57
N ARG A 596 -0.23 24.10 9.22
CA ARG A 596 -0.09 23.58 7.86
C ARG A 596 0.01 22.05 7.83
N THR A 597 -0.78 21.39 6.99
CA THR A 597 -0.76 19.93 6.92
C THR A 597 0.60 19.36 6.47
N ASP A 598 1.34 20.07 5.62
CA ASP A 598 2.67 19.62 5.16
C ASP A 598 3.77 19.63 6.24
N GLN A 599 3.52 20.29 7.37
CA GLN A 599 4.45 20.39 8.49
C GLN A 599 3.99 19.57 9.71
N GLN A 600 2.69 19.62 10.01
CA GLN A 600 2.10 18.97 11.18
C GLN A 600 1.35 17.66 10.88
N GLY A 601 1.20 17.28 9.61
CA GLY A 601 0.35 16.18 9.18
C GLY A 601 -1.13 16.51 9.36
N THR A 602 -1.97 15.48 9.53
CA THR A 602 -3.42 15.66 9.79
C THR A 602 -3.64 16.41 11.10
N LEU A 603 -4.37 17.52 11.04
CA LEU A 603 -4.70 18.38 12.17
C LEU A 603 -6.11 18.11 12.65
N CYS A 604 -6.30 17.85 13.95
CA CYS A 604 -7.59 17.54 14.54
C CYS A 604 -7.95 18.56 15.62
N ILE A 605 -9.13 19.15 15.52
CA ILE A 605 -9.70 20.04 16.52
C ILE A 605 -10.93 19.37 17.12
N LYS A 606 -11.00 19.32 18.45
CA LYS A 606 -12.09 18.68 19.21
C LYS A 606 -12.69 19.69 20.18
N TYR A 607 -14.01 19.82 20.17
CA TYR A 607 -14.77 20.75 21.00
C TYR A 607 -15.93 20.08 21.71
#